data_AF-A0A942FQI4-F1
#
_entry.id   AF-A0A942FQI4-F1
#
_cell.length_a   1.000
_cell.length_b   1.000
_cell.length_c   1.000
_cell.angle_alpha   90.00
_cell.angle_beta   90.00
_cell.angle_gamma   90.00
#
_symmetry.space_group_name_H-M   'P 1'
#
loop_
_entity.id
_entity.type
_entity.pdbx_description
1 polymer ?
#
loop_
_entity_poly.entity_id
_entity_poly.type
_entity_poly.pdbx_seq_one_letter_code
_entity_poly.pdbx_strand_id
1 'polypeptide(L)'
;MPELTRLAKRTRAFVQRLGLDRSGVAMIEFAYTAPFFVLLLGGGVELANFAITHMRISQAAVSLADNASRAKQGVVSGMPRMREVDVNEAFHAANLQGSDLQLTNRARLILSSVEVNRDGGQWIRWQRCFGQGGFNSSYGQQGDGATGTSIAGVGPVGRGISAESGVAVMFVEVAYDYRPLIMESIVGRTTIRKTAAMMVRDQRDLSVGIVNPSPAVAVSRCV
;
A
#
# COMPACT_ATOMS: atom_id res chain seq x y z
N MET A 1 50.55 -29.56 -60.02
CA MET A 1 50.12 -28.20 -59.60
C MET A 1 48.61 -27.85 -59.75
N PRO A 2 47.66 -28.72 -60.18
CA PRO A 2 46.24 -28.32 -60.33
C PRO A 2 45.41 -28.32 -59.01
N GLU A 3 45.86 -29.05 -57.98
CA GLU A 3 45.21 -29.13 -56.66
C GLU A 3 45.27 -27.79 -55.89
N LEU A 4 46.44 -27.14 -55.88
CA LEU A 4 46.67 -25.86 -55.18
C LEU A 4 45.83 -24.71 -55.76
N THR A 5 45.63 -24.69 -57.09
CA THR A 5 44.81 -23.67 -57.78
C THR A 5 43.31 -23.88 -57.53
N ARG A 6 42.84 -25.13 -57.39
CA ARG A 6 41.47 -25.42 -56.96
C ARG A 6 41.22 -25.01 -55.51
N LEU A 7 42.18 -25.23 -54.62
CA LEU A 7 42.08 -24.82 -53.22
C LEU A 7 41.97 -23.29 -53.11
N ALA A 8 42.82 -22.56 -53.82
CA ALA A 8 42.83 -21.10 -53.84
C ALA A 8 41.53 -20.48 -54.40
N LYS A 9 40.92 -21.10 -55.42
CA LYS A 9 39.60 -20.67 -55.94
C LYS A 9 38.48 -20.93 -54.93
N ARG A 10 38.50 -22.09 -54.25
CA ARG A 10 37.51 -22.43 -53.22
C ARG A 10 37.59 -21.50 -52.01
N THR A 11 38.78 -21.20 -51.52
CA THR A 11 38.95 -20.24 -50.41
C THR A 11 38.53 -18.83 -50.81
N ARG A 12 38.87 -18.36 -52.01
CA ARG A 12 38.41 -17.04 -52.50
C ARG A 12 36.88 -16.97 -52.59
N ALA A 13 36.23 -18.01 -53.12
CA ALA A 13 34.77 -18.08 -53.20
C ALA A 13 34.12 -18.14 -51.81
N PHE A 14 34.73 -18.84 -50.85
CA PHE A 14 34.27 -18.89 -49.46
C PHE A 14 34.37 -17.52 -48.76
N VAL A 15 35.50 -16.83 -48.91
CA VAL A 15 35.69 -15.49 -48.34
C VAL A 15 34.75 -14.47 -48.98
N GLN A 16 34.51 -14.52 -50.29
CA GLN A 16 33.52 -13.68 -50.95
C GLN A 16 32.09 -13.96 -50.47
N ARG A 17 31.74 -15.24 -50.26
CA ARG A 17 30.44 -15.61 -49.66
C ARG A 17 30.29 -15.08 -48.25
N LEU A 18 31.33 -15.17 -47.42
CA LEU A 18 31.33 -14.65 -46.06
C LEU A 18 31.20 -13.11 -46.03
N GLY A 19 31.89 -12.41 -46.94
CA GLY A 19 31.79 -10.95 -47.05
C GLY A 19 30.47 -10.43 -47.66
N LEU A 20 29.73 -11.29 -48.37
CA LEU A 20 28.39 -11.01 -48.88
C LEU A 20 27.28 -11.46 -47.91
N ASP A 21 27.62 -12.17 -46.84
CA ASP A 21 26.66 -12.68 -45.87
C ASP A 21 26.19 -11.55 -44.94
N ARG A 22 24.90 -11.22 -45.04
CA ARG A 22 24.25 -10.16 -44.24
C ARG A 22 23.57 -10.70 -42.97
N SER A 23 23.56 -12.01 -42.76
CA SER A 23 22.88 -12.62 -41.61
C SER A 23 23.50 -12.20 -40.27
N GLY A 24 24.83 -11.98 -40.22
CA GLY A 24 25.53 -11.49 -39.02
C GLY A 24 25.23 -10.04 -38.65
N VAL A 25 24.85 -9.20 -39.62
CA VAL A 25 24.51 -7.78 -39.38
C VAL A 25 23.21 -7.69 -38.59
N ALA A 26 22.18 -8.45 -38.99
CA ALA A 26 20.91 -8.52 -38.27
C ALA A 26 21.07 -9.00 -36.82
N MET A 27 21.99 -9.95 -36.58
CA MET A 27 22.30 -10.44 -35.23
C MET A 27 22.94 -9.37 -34.35
N ILE A 28 23.86 -8.57 -34.90
CA ILE A 28 24.53 -7.48 -34.18
C ILE A 28 23.56 -6.31 -33.91
N GLU A 29 22.74 -5.94 -34.90
CA GLU A 29 21.71 -4.90 -34.73
C GLU A 29 20.68 -5.31 -33.67
N PHE A 30 20.26 -6.58 -33.66
CA PHE A 30 19.42 -7.10 -32.60
C PHE A 30 20.12 -7.06 -31.23
N ALA A 31 21.39 -7.49 -31.16
CA ALA A 31 22.14 -7.48 -29.92
C ALA A 31 22.28 -6.08 -29.30
N TYR A 32 22.42 -5.03 -30.12
CA TYR A 32 22.47 -3.65 -29.63
C TYR A 32 21.11 -3.07 -29.25
N THR A 33 20.04 -3.43 -29.95
CA THR A 33 18.69 -2.88 -29.71
C THR A 33 17.93 -3.62 -28.60
N ALA A 34 18.17 -4.92 -28.44
CA ALA A 34 17.47 -5.76 -27.48
C ALA A 34 17.57 -5.25 -26.02
N PRO A 35 18.72 -4.79 -25.49
CA PRO A 35 18.79 -4.26 -24.13
C PRO A 35 17.88 -3.06 -23.90
N PHE A 36 17.84 -2.11 -24.84
CA PHE A 36 16.95 -0.95 -24.74
C PHE A 36 15.49 -1.36 -24.84
N PHE A 37 15.16 -2.32 -25.71
CA PHE A 37 13.81 -2.82 -25.87
C PHE A 37 13.31 -3.54 -24.61
N VAL A 38 14.16 -4.37 -24.00
CA VAL A 38 13.87 -5.05 -22.72
C VAL A 38 13.69 -4.05 -21.59
N LEU A 39 14.53 -3.01 -21.51
CA LEU A 39 14.39 -1.95 -20.51
C LEU A 39 13.08 -1.18 -20.69
N LEU A 40 12.73 -0.82 -21.92
CA LEU A 40 11.51 -0.07 -22.20
C LEU A 40 10.25 -0.89 -21.92
N LEU A 41 10.20 -2.15 -22.39
CA LEU A 41 9.05 -3.03 -22.14
C LEU A 41 8.93 -3.40 -20.66
N GLY A 42 10.04 -3.86 -20.04
CA GLY A 42 10.04 -4.25 -18.64
C GLY A 42 9.76 -3.06 -17.72
N GLY A 43 10.31 -1.88 -18.03
CA GLY A 43 10.02 -0.64 -17.32
C GLY A 43 8.55 -0.21 -17.45
N GLY A 44 7.95 -0.39 -18.63
CA GLY A 44 6.52 -0.14 -18.83
C GLY A 44 5.62 -1.06 -18.01
N VAL A 45 5.93 -2.36 -17.97
CA VAL A 45 5.23 -3.35 -17.13
C VAL A 45 5.39 -3.02 -15.64
N GLU A 46 6.61 -2.69 -15.22
CA GLU A 46 6.92 -2.34 -13.83
C GLU A 46 6.18 -1.07 -13.39
N LEU A 47 6.15 -0.04 -14.25
CA LEU A 47 5.40 1.20 -13.99
C LEU A 47 3.89 0.93 -13.88
N ALA A 48 3.33 0.10 -14.75
CA ALA A 48 1.93 -0.29 -14.68
C ALA A 48 1.62 -1.04 -13.38
N ASN A 49 2.46 -2.00 -12.99
CA ASN A 49 2.32 -2.74 -11.74
C ASN A 49 2.41 -1.82 -10.51
N PHE A 50 3.36 -0.87 -10.53
CA PHE A 50 3.51 0.12 -9.48
C PHE A 50 2.26 1.01 -9.34
N ALA A 51 1.75 1.52 -10.47
CA ALA A 51 0.55 2.34 -10.49
C ALA A 51 -0.70 1.58 -9.99
N ILE A 52 -0.89 0.33 -10.44
CA ILE A 52 -1.99 -0.54 -9.99
C ILE A 52 -1.87 -0.80 -8.48
N THR A 53 -0.66 -1.06 -7.98
CA THR A 53 -0.45 -1.27 -6.54
C THR A 53 -0.79 -0.02 -5.74
N HIS A 54 -0.37 1.17 -6.19
CA HIS A 54 -0.77 2.44 -5.59
C HIS A 54 -2.30 2.60 -5.50
N MET A 55 -3.02 2.25 -6.57
CA MET A 55 -4.48 2.33 -6.61
C MET A 55 -5.11 1.34 -5.62
N ARG A 56 -4.69 0.07 -5.64
CA ARG A 56 -5.24 -0.98 -4.76
C ARG A 56 -4.98 -0.70 -3.28
N ILE A 57 -3.78 -0.22 -2.91
CA ILE A 57 -3.47 0.19 -1.54
C ILE A 57 -4.33 1.40 -1.11
N SER A 58 -4.55 2.35 -2.01
CA SER A 58 -5.45 3.48 -1.75
C SER A 58 -6.90 3.02 -1.54
N GLN A 59 -7.39 2.07 -2.35
CA GLN A 59 -8.72 1.48 -2.20
C GLN A 59 -8.86 0.71 -0.89
N ALA A 60 -7.82 -0.03 -0.47
CA ALA A 60 -7.82 -0.72 0.82
C ALA A 60 -7.92 0.27 1.99
N ALA A 61 -7.20 1.41 1.92
CA ALA A 61 -7.27 2.45 2.93
C ALA A 61 -8.67 3.09 3.02
N VAL A 62 -9.24 3.46 1.87
CA VAL A 62 -10.60 4.06 1.79
C VAL A 62 -11.66 3.08 2.26
N SER A 63 -11.59 1.81 1.84
CA SER A 63 -12.54 0.78 2.22
C SER A 63 -12.47 0.47 3.72
N LEU A 64 -11.26 0.40 4.30
CA LEU A 64 -11.08 0.25 5.74
C LEU A 64 -11.70 1.43 6.50
N ALA A 65 -11.46 2.66 6.06
CA ALA A 65 -12.04 3.85 6.69
C ALA A 65 -13.58 3.86 6.58
N ASP A 66 -14.15 3.51 5.42
CA ASP A 66 -15.60 3.44 5.23
C ASP A 66 -16.22 2.37 6.12
N ASN A 67 -15.70 1.14 6.09
CA ASN A 67 -16.19 0.04 6.92
C ASN A 67 -16.12 0.40 8.40
N ALA A 68 -14.99 0.96 8.88
CA ALA A 68 -14.85 1.40 10.26
C ALA A 68 -15.83 2.54 10.63
N SER A 69 -16.08 3.48 9.72
CA SER A 69 -17.01 4.61 9.95
C SER A 69 -18.48 4.21 9.99
N ARG A 70 -18.81 3.02 9.45
CA ARG A 70 -20.17 2.44 9.43
C ARG A 70 -20.38 1.35 10.47
N ALA A 71 -19.32 0.70 10.94
CA ALA A 71 -19.42 -0.39 11.89
C ALA A 71 -19.97 0.06 13.24
N LYS A 72 -21.00 -0.62 13.72
CA LYS A 72 -21.67 -0.25 14.97
C LYS A 72 -22.35 -1.46 15.59
N GLN A 73 -22.26 -1.55 16.92
CA GLN A 73 -23.10 -2.43 17.70
C GLN A 73 -24.41 -1.70 18.05
N GLY A 74 -25.55 -2.26 17.65
CA GLY A 74 -26.85 -1.82 18.14
C GLY A 74 -26.99 -2.13 19.63
N VAL A 75 -27.38 -1.14 20.42
CA VAL A 75 -27.64 -1.28 21.86
C VAL A 75 -29.10 -0.89 22.10
N VAL A 76 -29.87 -1.72 22.80
CA VAL A 76 -31.33 -1.56 23.00
C VAL A 76 -31.69 -0.24 23.70
N SER A 77 -30.80 0.29 24.53
CA SER A 77 -31.01 1.54 25.27
C SER A 77 -29.72 2.35 25.38
N GLY A 78 -29.21 2.84 24.25
CA GLY A 78 -28.04 3.71 24.22
C GLY A 78 -27.57 4.06 22.82
N MET A 79 -26.59 4.96 22.73
CA MET A 79 -25.90 5.22 21.48
C MET A 79 -25.08 3.98 21.06
N PRO A 80 -25.03 3.67 19.75
CA PRO A 80 -24.19 2.59 19.23
C PRO A 80 -22.73 2.71 19.64
N ARG A 81 -22.06 1.57 19.80
CA ARG A 81 -20.66 1.48 20.22
C ARG A 81 -19.80 0.82 19.14
N MET A 82 -18.51 1.12 19.16
CA MET A 82 -17.51 0.41 18.35
C MET A 82 -16.86 -0.69 19.20
N ARG A 83 -16.84 -1.92 18.69
CA ARG A 83 -16.17 -3.04 19.36
C ARG A 83 -14.85 -3.43 18.71
N GLU A 84 -14.03 -4.17 19.44
CA GLU A 84 -12.84 -4.82 18.89
C GLU A 84 -13.16 -5.79 17.75
N VAL A 85 -14.28 -6.52 17.85
CA VAL A 85 -14.74 -7.42 16.77
C VAL A 85 -15.04 -6.65 15.48
N ASP A 86 -15.69 -5.49 15.60
CA ASP A 86 -16.03 -4.64 14.46
C ASP A 86 -14.76 -4.11 13.76
N VAL A 87 -13.72 -3.79 14.55
CA VAL A 87 -12.41 -3.39 14.01
C VAL A 87 -11.71 -4.54 13.31
N ASN A 88 -11.68 -5.72 13.93
CA ASN A 88 -11.04 -6.90 13.34
C ASN A 88 -11.75 -7.33 12.05
N GLU A 89 -13.08 -7.27 12.00
CA GLU A 89 -13.86 -7.50 10.78
C GLU A 89 -13.51 -6.51 9.67
N ALA A 90 -13.36 -5.21 10.00
CA ALA A 90 -12.96 -4.21 9.02
C ALA A 90 -11.56 -4.47 8.46
N PHE A 91 -10.60 -4.90 9.29
CA PHE A 91 -9.27 -5.31 8.83
C PHE A 91 -9.32 -6.57 7.97
N HIS A 92 -10.08 -7.59 8.36
CA HIS A 92 -10.26 -8.80 7.57
C HIS A 92 -10.89 -8.49 6.21
N ALA A 93 -11.90 -7.63 6.17
CA ALA A 93 -12.52 -7.18 4.93
C ALA A 93 -11.52 -6.44 4.02
N ALA A 94 -10.66 -5.57 4.58
CA ALA A 94 -9.61 -4.91 3.82
C ALA A 94 -8.56 -5.91 3.29
N ASN A 95 -8.18 -6.91 4.08
CA ASN A 95 -7.24 -7.96 3.67
C ASN A 95 -7.82 -8.85 2.56
N LEU A 96 -9.12 -9.18 2.61
CA LEU A 96 -9.78 -9.94 1.55
C LEU A 96 -9.84 -9.16 0.22
N GLN A 97 -10.15 -7.86 0.27
CA GLN A 97 -10.16 -6.99 -0.91
C GLN A 97 -8.78 -6.84 -1.56
N GLY A 98 -7.72 -6.88 -0.75
CA GLY A 98 -6.33 -6.80 -1.20
C GLY A 98 -5.58 -8.13 -1.16
N SER A 99 -6.26 -9.27 -1.27
CA SER A 99 -5.67 -10.60 -1.03
C SER A 99 -4.40 -10.88 -1.87
N ASP A 100 -4.38 -10.46 -3.14
CA ASP A 100 -3.20 -10.56 -4.02
C ASP A 100 -1.97 -9.80 -3.51
N LEU A 101 -2.17 -8.78 -2.67
CA LEU A 101 -1.09 -7.92 -2.16
C LEU A 101 -0.43 -8.49 -0.91
N GLN A 102 -0.96 -9.57 -0.34
CA GLN A 102 -0.43 -10.17 0.90
C GLN A 102 -0.30 -9.14 2.03
N LEU A 103 -1.36 -8.35 2.27
CA LEU A 103 -1.33 -7.24 3.25
C LEU A 103 -0.90 -7.69 4.66
N THR A 104 -1.21 -8.93 5.03
CA THR A 104 -0.77 -9.52 6.29
C THR A 104 0.76 -9.54 6.43
N ASN A 105 1.50 -9.82 5.36
CA ASN A 105 2.96 -10.02 5.40
C ASN A 105 3.74 -8.79 4.93
N ARG A 106 3.14 -7.98 4.04
CA ARG A 106 3.84 -6.90 3.33
C ARG A 106 3.34 -5.51 3.70
N ALA A 107 2.28 -5.42 4.49
CA ALA A 107 1.69 -4.15 4.88
C ALA A 107 1.58 -3.99 6.40
N ARG A 108 1.35 -2.74 6.79
CA ARG A 108 0.79 -2.36 8.08
C ARG A 108 -0.40 -1.45 7.80
N LEU A 109 -1.58 -1.89 8.23
CA LEU A 109 -2.79 -1.09 8.22
C LEU A 109 -3.00 -0.57 9.64
N ILE A 110 -3.19 0.73 9.78
CA ILE A 110 -3.34 1.42 11.07
C ILE A 110 -4.68 2.15 11.02
N LEU A 111 -5.60 1.79 11.91
CA LEU A 111 -6.89 2.43 12.07
C LEU A 111 -6.90 3.21 13.39
N SER A 112 -7.22 4.49 13.31
CA SER A 112 -7.23 5.41 14.45
C SER A 112 -8.61 6.07 14.58
N SER A 113 -9.10 6.21 15.81
CA SER A 113 -10.24 7.11 16.10
C SER A 113 -9.72 8.47 16.53
N VAL A 114 -9.98 9.46 15.70
CA VAL A 114 -9.68 10.86 15.99
C VAL A 114 -10.94 11.53 16.50
N GLU A 115 -10.85 12.14 17.67
CA GLU A 115 -11.97 12.75 18.37
C GLU A 115 -11.56 14.15 18.87
N VAL A 116 -12.52 14.89 19.43
CA VAL A 116 -12.24 16.13 20.19
C VAL A 116 -12.08 15.76 21.66
N ASN A 117 -11.01 16.23 22.30
CA ASN A 117 -10.77 16.07 23.72
C ASN A 117 -11.58 17.10 24.55
N ARG A 118 -11.46 17.07 25.89
CA ARG A 118 -12.22 17.97 26.76
C ARG A 118 -11.80 19.44 26.66
N ASP A 119 -10.58 19.72 26.21
CA ASP A 119 -9.99 21.05 26.10
C ASP A 119 -10.22 21.67 24.70
N GLY A 120 -10.94 20.98 23.82
CA GLY A 120 -11.22 21.41 22.44
C GLY A 120 -10.13 21.07 21.42
N GLY A 121 -9.09 20.32 21.81
CA GLY A 121 -8.06 19.82 20.90
C GLY A 121 -8.43 18.49 20.25
N GLN A 122 -7.67 18.08 19.23
CA GLN A 122 -7.82 16.77 18.60
C GLN A 122 -6.99 15.72 19.32
N TRP A 123 -7.46 14.48 19.35
CA TRP A 123 -6.69 13.38 19.92
C TRP A 123 -6.94 12.05 19.24
N ILE A 124 -5.92 11.19 19.23
CA ILE A 124 -6.02 9.81 18.77
C ILE A 124 -6.45 8.97 19.96
N ARG A 125 -7.75 8.77 20.12
CA ARG A 125 -8.27 8.14 21.34
C ARG A 125 -7.91 6.66 21.44
N TRP A 126 -7.98 5.95 20.32
CA TRP A 126 -7.55 4.56 20.22
C TRP A 126 -6.98 4.28 18.83
N GLN A 127 -6.09 3.29 18.77
CA GLN A 127 -5.46 2.88 17.53
C GLN A 127 -5.34 1.35 17.47
N ARG A 128 -5.66 0.77 16.32
CA ARG A 128 -5.52 -0.66 16.07
C ARG A 128 -4.71 -0.89 14.80
N CYS A 129 -3.97 -1.98 14.77
CA CYS A 129 -3.05 -2.30 13.69
C CYS A 129 -3.23 -3.72 13.18
N PHE A 130 -3.09 -3.88 11.87
CA PHE A 130 -3.11 -5.18 11.20
C PHE A 130 -1.90 -5.31 10.27
N GLY A 131 -1.38 -6.53 10.15
CA GLY A 131 -0.22 -6.84 9.33
C GLY A 131 1.11 -6.79 10.10
N GLN A 132 2.07 -7.54 9.57
CA GLN A 132 3.39 -7.80 10.15
C GLN A 132 4.46 -6.81 9.67
N GLY A 133 4.10 -5.83 8.82
CA GLY A 133 5.03 -4.79 8.40
C GLY A 133 5.51 -3.98 9.60
N GLY A 134 6.83 -3.80 9.73
CA GLY A 134 7.48 -3.02 10.80
C GLY A 134 7.31 -1.51 10.64
N PHE A 135 6.11 -1.03 10.32
CA PHE A 135 5.79 0.37 10.15
C PHE A 135 5.02 0.91 11.37
N ASN A 136 5.43 2.06 11.86
CA ASN A 136 4.72 2.82 12.88
C ASN A 136 3.86 3.91 12.22
N SER A 137 2.84 4.38 12.94
CA SER A 137 2.04 5.50 12.43
C SER A 137 2.88 6.75 12.30
N SER A 138 2.71 7.45 11.19
CA SER A 138 3.39 8.72 10.90
C SER A 138 2.71 9.92 11.57
N TYR A 139 1.52 9.73 12.14
CA TYR A 139 0.64 10.83 12.58
C TYR A 139 0.29 10.81 14.07
N GLY A 140 0.93 9.94 14.84
CA GLY A 140 0.77 9.83 16.29
C GLY A 140 0.35 8.43 16.74
N GLN A 141 0.42 8.22 18.05
CA GLN A 141 0.06 6.99 18.74
C GLN A 141 -1.25 7.15 19.49
N GLN A 142 -1.81 6.01 19.93
CA GLN A 142 -2.94 6.02 20.84
C GLN A 142 -2.64 6.84 22.10
N GLY A 143 -3.52 7.80 22.40
CA GLY A 143 -3.43 8.72 23.54
C GLY A 143 -2.85 10.09 23.20
N ASP A 144 -2.23 10.25 22.03
CA ASP A 144 -1.67 11.54 21.62
C ASP A 144 -2.77 12.60 21.53
N GLY A 145 -2.54 13.75 22.16
CA GLY A 145 -3.50 14.85 22.21
C GLY A 145 -4.57 14.72 23.28
N ALA A 146 -4.49 13.78 24.23
CA ALA A 146 -5.52 13.59 25.25
C ALA A 146 -5.91 14.83 26.07
N THR A 147 -5.01 15.80 26.17
CA THR A 147 -5.21 17.10 26.82
C THR A 147 -4.60 18.23 25.98
N GLY A 148 -5.11 19.44 26.15
CA GLY A 148 -4.65 20.65 25.45
C GLY A 148 -5.13 20.72 24.00
N THR A 149 -4.57 21.66 23.25
CA THR A 149 -4.99 21.99 21.86
C THR A 149 -3.84 21.93 20.86
N SER A 150 -2.74 21.27 21.20
CA SER A 150 -1.52 21.20 20.38
C SER A 150 -1.72 20.42 19.06
N ILE A 151 -2.64 19.47 19.03
CA ILE A 151 -3.02 18.75 17.81
C ILE A 151 -4.28 19.40 17.25
N ALA A 152 -4.11 20.07 16.10
CA ALA A 152 -5.21 20.71 15.37
C ALA A 152 -5.89 19.76 14.37
N GLY A 153 -5.24 18.65 14.01
CA GLY A 153 -5.74 17.64 13.08
C GLY A 153 -4.72 16.54 12.84
N VAL A 154 -5.19 15.40 12.32
CA VAL A 154 -4.37 14.20 12.05
C VAL A 154 -4.25 13.99 10.56
N GLY A 155 -3.04 13.71 10.07
CA GLY A 155 -2.78 13.45 8.65
C GLY A 155 -1.66 14.31 8.06
N PRO A 156 -1.46 14.26 6.73
CA PRO A 156 -0.38 14.99 6.07
C PRO A 156 -0.44 16.49 6.34
N VAL A 157 0.73 17.12 6.45
CA VAL A 157 0.84 18.58 6.62
C VAL A 157 0.05 19.30 5.53
N GLY A 158 -0.78 20.28 5.93
CA GLY A 158 -1.67 21.04 5.05
C GLY A 158 -2.94 20.29 4.60
N ARG A 159 -3.11 19.02 4.98
CA ARG A 159 -4.29 18.18 4.66
C ARG A 159 -4.73 17.34 5.86
N GLY A 160 -4.52 17.86 7.07
CA GLY A 160 -4.97 17.21 8.30
C GLY A 160 -6.49 17.22 8.37
N ILE A 161 -7.07 16.14 8.92
CA ILE A 161 -8.49 16.07 9.25
C ILE A 161 -8.68 16.34 10.74
N SER A 162 -9.68 17.14 11.07
CA SER A 162 -10.16 17.34 12.44
C SER A 162 -11.55 16.74 12.58
N ALA A 163 -11.80 16.17 13.74
CA ALA A 163 -13.12 15.76 14.18
C ALA A 163 -13.91 16.96 14.70
N GLU A 164 -15.22 16.92 14.49
CA GLU A 164 -16.17 17.82 15.14
C GLU A 164 -16.54 17.30 16.53
N SER A 165 -16.99 18.19 17.42
CA SER A 165 -17.42 17.78 18.76
C SER A 165 -18.58 16.78 18.69
N GLY A 166 -18.44 15.64 19.35
CA GLY A 166 -19.43 14.56 19.34
C GLY A 166 -19.40 13.64 18.12
N VAL A 167 -18.49 13.85 17.17
CA VAL A 167 -18.30 13.00 15.99
C VAL A 167 -16.86 12.49 15.96
N ALA A 168 -16.67 11.20 15.73
CA ALA A 168 -15.33 10.63 15.53
C ALA A 168 -14.97 10.59 14.04
N VAL A 169 -13.69 10.72 13.73
CA VAL A 169 -13.13 10.47 12.40
C VAL A 169 -12.32 9.19 12.44
N MET A 170 -12.67 8.24 11.57
CA MET A 170 -11.87 7.04 11.34
C MET A 170 -10.73 7.41 10.39
N PHE A 171 -9.53 7.57 10.95
CA PHE A 171 -8.32 7.86 10.20
C PHE A 171 -7.51 6.59 9.96
N VAL A 172 -7.22 6.30 8.70
CA VAL A 172 -6.49 5.12 8.26
C VAL A 172 -5.18 5.51 7.63
N GLU A 173 -4.11 4.82 8.02
CA GLU A 173 -2.81 4.84 7.37
C GLU A 173 -2.46 3.41 6.93
N VAL A 174 -2.06 3.26 5.67
CA VAL A 174 -1.57 1.99 5.12
C VAL A 174 -0.16 2.20 4.61
N ALA A 175 0.78 1.46 5.17
CA ALA A 175 2.16 1.39 4.70
C ALA A 175 2.42 0.02 4.08
N TYR A 176 2.96 -0.02 2.86
CA TYR A 176 3.15 -1.24 2.08
C TYR A 176 4.56 -1.34 1.50
N ASP A 177 5.23 -2.48 1.71
CA ASP A 177 6.53 -2.82 1.13
C ASP A 177 6.36 -3.28 -0.34
N TYR A 178 6.54 -2.33 -1.27
CA TYR A 178 6.49 -2.60 -2.70
C TYR A 178 7.76 -3.30 -3.16
N ARG A 179 7.57 -4.38 -3.91
CA ARG A 179 8.63 -5.17 -4.53
C ARG A 179 8.39 -5.21 -6.03
N PRO A 180 9.36 -4.72 -6.83
CA PRO A 180 9.31 -4.84 -8.27
C PRO A 180 9.16 -6.29 -8.74
N LEU A 181 8.57 -6.48 -9.92
CA LEU A 181 8.37 -7.81 -10.50
C LEU A 181 9.58 -8.27 -11.32
N ILE A 182 10.19 -7.36 -12.09
CA ILE A 182 11.19 -7.72 -13.11
C ILE A 182 12.54 -7.05 -12.85
N MET A 183 12.53 -5.81 -12.34
CA MET A 183 13.72 -4.95 -12.23
C MET A 183 14.04 -4.55 -10.79
N GLU A 184 13.94 -5.49 -9.83
CA GLU A 184 14.19 -5.19 -8.41
C GLU A 184 15.61 -4.64 -8.18
N SER A 185 16.62 -5.15 -8.89
CA SER A 185 18.01 -4.69 -8.79
C SER A 185 18.25 -3.26 -9.31
N ILE A 186 17.37 -2.75 -10.17
CA ILE A 186 17.49 -1.42 -10.78
C ILE A 186 16.60 -0.40 -10.06
N VAL A 187 15.33 -0.76 -9.81
CA VAL A 187 14.31 0.14 -9.24
C VAL A 187 14.37 0.18 -7.71
N GLY A 188 14.82 -0.92 -7.07
CA GLY A 188 14.86 -1.06 -5.62
C GLY A 188 13.48 -1.23 -5.00
N ARG A 189 13.48 -1.56 -3.70
CA ARG A 189 12.25 -1.63 -2.90
C ARG A 189 11.84 -0.23 -2.47
N THR A 190 10.54 0.01 -2.43
CA THR A 190 10.00 1.30 -1.98
C THR A 190 8.78 1.10 -1.09
N THR A 191 8.56 2.03 -0.17
CA THR A 191 7.39 2.01 0.70
C THR A 191 6.28 2.88 0.10
N ILE A 192 5.13 2.28 -0.15
CA ILE A 192 3.93 3.00 -0.54
C ILE A 192 3.15 3.34 0.73
N ARG A 193 2.94 4.64 1.00
CA ARG A 193 2.07 5.11 2.08
C ARG A 193 0.81 5.74 1.50
N LYS A 194 -0.35 5.33 2.02
CA LYS A 194 -1.66 5.90 1.68
C LYS A 194 -2.45 6.18 2.95
N THR A 195 -3.22 7.26 2.93
CA THR A 195 -4.11 7.62 4.03
C THR A 195 -5.53 7.80 3.53
N ALA A 196 -6.50 7.56 4.40
CA ALA A 196 -7.90 7.84 4.17
C ALA A 196 -8.55 8.26 5.49
N ALA A 197 -9.57 9.11 5.41
CA ALA A 197 -10.31 9.54 6.57
C ALA A 197 -11.80 9.57 6.25
N MET A 198 -12.63 9.05 7.15
CA MET A 198 -14.08 9.09 7.04
C MET A 198 -14.69 9.49 8.37
N MET A 199 -15.59 10.49 8.35
CA MET A 199 -16.40 10.80 9.52
C MET A 199 -17.33 9.63 9.82
N VAL A 200 -17.46 9.29 11.10
CA VAL A 200 -18.46 8.34 11.55
C VAL A 200 -19.85 8.88 11.22
N ARG A 201 -20.67 8.07 10.54
CA ARG A 201 -21.95 8.51 9.98
C ARG A 201 -23.09 8.58 11.00
N ASP A 202 -23.02 7.75 12.04
CA ASP A 202 -24.02 7.68 13.11
C ASP A 202 -23.47 8.28 14.41
N GLN A 203 -24.32 8.88 15.25
CA GLN A 203 -23.90 9.25 16.59
C GLN A 203 -23.52 7.99 17.38
N ARG A 204 -22.28 7.93 17.88
CA ARG A 204 -21.76 6.84 18.70
C ARG A 204 -21.51 7.29 20.12
N ASP A 205 -21.53 6.34 21.05
CA ASP A 205 -21.12 6.58 22.43
C ASP A 205 -19.59 6.79 22.50
N LEU A 206 -19.18 8.05 22.37
CA LEU A 206 -17.79 8.47 22.53
C LEU A 206 -17.41 8.67 24.01
N SER A 207 -18.22 8.29 25.00
CA SER A 207 -17.81 8.41 26.40
C SER A 207 -16.90 7.25 26.84
N VAL A 208 -17.11 6.06 26.27
CA VAL A 208 -16.42 4.81 26.65
C VAL A 208 -15.26 4.42 25.73
N GLY A 209 -15.25 4.90 24.48
CA GLY A 209 -14.25 4.53 23.49
C GLY A 209 -14.54 3.18 22.85
N ILE A 210 -13.50 2.45 22.46
CA ILE A 210 -13.64 1.09 21.92
C ILE A 210 -13.81 0.07 23.05
N VAL A 211 -14.74 -0.87 22.87
CA VAL A 211 -15.10 -1.88 23.87
C VAL A 211 -14.85 -3.30 23.37
N ASN A 212 -14.69 -4.27 24.27
CA ASN A 212 -14.53 -5.69 23.91
C ASN A 212 -15.55 -6.60 24.63
N PRO A 213 -16.87 -6.36 24.45
CA PRO A 213 -17.91 -7.22 25.02
C PRO A 213 -17.99 -8.56 24.26
N SER A 214 -18.79 -9.49 24.76
CA SER A 214 -19.03 -10.77 24.09
C SER A 214 -19.64 -10.59 22.68
N PRO A 215 -19.16 -11.29 21.63
CA PRO A 215 -17.99 -12.18 21.64
C PRO A 215 -16.70 -11.36 21.71
N ALA A 216 -15.88 -11.63 22.73
CA ALA A 216 -14.61 -10.95 22.90
C ALA A 216 -13.58 -11.50 21.91
N VAL A 217 -12.76 -10.62 21.35
CA VAL A 217 -11.72 -10.97 20.37
C VAL A 217 -10.35 -10.46 20.83
N ALA A 218 -9.28 -11.00 20.23
CA ALA A 218 -7.94 -10.48 20.43
C ALA A 218 -7.85 -9.01 19.95
N VAL A 219 -7.29 -8.15 20.80
CA VAL A 219 -7.11 -6.73 20.51
C VAL A 219 -5.95 -6.57 19.53
N SER A 220 -6.23 -5.99 18.36
CA SER A 220 -5.25 -5.70 17.32
C SER A 220 -4.34 -4.51 17.69
N ARG A 221 -3.45 -4.69 18.67
CA ARG A 221 -2.58 -3.62 19.18
C ARG A 221 -1.53 -3.20 18.17
N CYS A 222 -1.23 -1.90 18.16
CA CYS A 222 -0.07 -1.34 17.46
C CYS A 222 1.16 -1.49 18.36
N VAL A 223 1.83 -2.64 18.28
CA VAL A 223 3.14 -2.90 18.90
C VAL A 223 4.25 -2.72 17.89
#